data_AF-A0A2D5USL8-F1
#
_entry.id   AF-A0A2D5USL8-F1
#
_cell.length_a   1.000
_cell.length_b   1.000
_cell.length_c   1.000
_cell.angle_alpha   90.00
_cell.angle_beta   90.00
_cell.angle_gamma   90.00
#
_symmetry.space_group_name_H-M   'P 1'
#
loop_
_entity.id
_entity.type
_entity.pdbx_description
1 polymer ?
#
loop_
_entity_poly.entity_id
_entity_poly.type
_entity_poly.pdbx_seq_one_letter_code
_entity_poly.pdbx_strand_id
1 'polypeptide(L)'
;MTMNRRQKVVITGPRGYVASELSNHIQSKGHVVIGLNIDYTSAESSPEKPNRIDITDRDDIRTALSRIRPDIVIHTAALSNLNQCQTNQELAFQVNVEGTRNIIQWIQDNDQKVKLVFMSSDYVFDGEKGDYTEDDVTDPSTFYGKTKNISENDITTGLENYIICRSAAIYGRGGNFFNFVFDAITREQEIEVFSDVQFTPTYIDYFLDCLEKLIELDFRGLIHVAGREKISRYQFAAQLAEVLGKSTDSLKPATQPPGGLISKDSSLNSEYARKLLGNYSPTIEKSFSYCFGNLIAPYFYFADERGALRGLTQGRTWEEINHVESVAGSTRGNHYHKDTTEGFFIISGSVKIFLLNIPDNSKTEFKVGAGDFFIVQPNVLHTFEVLEDAQWINMLSKAMDNADNDIHRL
;
A
#
# COMPACT_ATOMS: atom_id res chain seq x y z
N MET A 1 0.77 -26.00 -9.34
CA MET A 1 1.88 -25.35 -8.61
C MET A 1 3.05 -25.19 -9.57
N THR A 2 3.06 -24.11 -10.34
CA THR A 2 4.21 -23.72 -11.15
C THR A 2 5.30 -23.27 -10.18
N MET A 3 6.46 -23.93 -10.20
CA MET A 3 7.65 -23.43 -9.51
C MET A 3 7.89 -21.99 -10.01
N ASN A 4 7.83 -20.99 -9.12
CA ASN A 4 8.03 -19.58 -9.48
C ASN A 4 9.44 -19.44 -10.07
N ARG A 5 9.54 -19.44 -11.40
CA ARG A 5 10.80 -19.21 -12.09
C ARG A 5 11.27 -17.82 -11.69
N ARG A 6 12.53 -17.69 -11.29
CA ARG A 6 13.14 -16.39 -11.01
C ARG A 6 13.06 -15.50 -12.26
N GLN A 7 12.16 -14.52 -12.23
CA GLN A 7 11.97 -13.51 -13.28
C GLN A 7 12.93 -12.31 -13.12
N LYS A 8 13.28 -11.69 -14.26
CA LYS A 8 13.94 -10.39 -14.35
C LYS A 8 12.88 -9.30 -14.54
N VAL A 9 12.73 -8.45 -13.54
CA VAL A 9 11.76 -7.35 -13.49
C VAL A 9 12.49 -6.03 -13.65
N VAL A 10 12.12 -5.25 -14.64
CA VAL A 10 12.56 -3.87 -14.80
C VAL A 10 11.52 -2.94 -14.20
N ILE A 11 11.94 -1.96 -13.41
CA ILE A 11 11.07 -0.93 -12.85
C ILE A 11 11.56 0.45 -13.32
N THR A 12 10.73 1.19 -14.03
CA THR A 12 11.06 2.59 -14.38
C THR A 12 10.62 3.52 -13.27
N GLY A 13 11.39 4.58 -13.00
CA GLY A 13 11.12 5.49 -11.89
C GLY A 13 11.23 4.84 -10.50
N PRO A 14 12.27 4.00 -10.24
CA PRO A 14 12.37 3.14 -9.05
C PRO A 14 12.46 3.91 -7.71
N ARG A 15 12.66 5.23 -7.75
CA ARG A 15 12.72 6.09 -6.56
C ARG A 15 11.37 6.63 -6.12
N GLY A 16 10.32 6.45 -6.92
CA GLY A 16 8.96 6.81 -6.51
C GLY A 16 8.50 5.90 -5.36
N TYR A 17 7.67 6.44 -4.46
CA TYR A 17 7.17 5.73 -3.27
C TYR A 17 6.64 4.31 -3.59
N VAL A 18 5.73 4.18 -4.55
CA VAL A 18 5.17 2.87 -4.94
C VAL A 18 6.26 1.96 -5.53
N ALA A 19 7.18 2.54 -6.30
CA ALA A 19 8.22 1.80 -7.01
C ALA A 19 9.28 1.23 -6.06
N SER A 20 9.64 1.96 -5.01
CA SER A 20 10.59 1.51 -3.99
C SER A 20 10.01 0.35 -3.19
N GLU A 21 8.76 0.47 -2.74
CA GLU A 21 8.09 -0.60 -2.00
C GLU A 21 7.89 -1.83 -2.88
N LEU A 22 7.50 -1.65 -4.14
CA LEU A 22 7.38 -2.74 -5.10
C LEU A 22 8.71 -3.43 -5.41
N SER A 23 9.80 -2.66 -5.48
CA SER A 23 11.15 -3.22 -5.66
C SER A 23 11.52 -4.14 -4.50
N ASN A 24 11.29 -3.70 -3.26
CA ASN A 24 11.55 -4.49 -2.07
C ASN A 24 10.66 -5.74 -2.02
N HIS A 25 9.37 -5.57 -2.29
CA HIS A 25 8.39 -6.65 -2.30
C HIS A 25 8.78 -7.75 -3.30
N ILE A 26 9.02 -7.39 -4.56
CA ILE A 26 9.39 -8.35 -5.62
C ILE A 26 10.73 -9.03 -5.35
N GLN A 27 11.72 -8.31 -4.81
CA GLN A 27 13.01 -8.90 -4.42
C GLN A 27 12.84 -9.92 -3.28
N SER A 28 11.98 -9.64 -2.30
CA SER A 28 11.69 -10.57 -1.19
C SER A 28 11.15 -11.93 -1.66
N LYS A 29 10.52 -11.95 -2.84
CA LYS A 29 10.01 -13.17 -3.51
C LYS A 29 11.06 -13.89 -4.37
N GLY A 30 12.30 -13.41 -4.37
CA GLY A 30 13.44 -14.04 -5.03
C GLY A 30 13.68 -13.61 -6.48
N HIS A 31 12.89 -12.66 -7.01
CA HIS A 31 13.07 -12.12 -8.36
C HIS A 31 14.27 -11.17 -8.47
N VAL A 32 14.77 -10.95 -9.68
CA VAL A 32 15.81 -9.95 -9.96
C VAL A 32 15.13 -8.64 -10.33
N VAL A 33 15.37 -7.57 -9.57
CA VAL A 33 14.82 -6.24 -9.86
C VAL A 33 15.92 -5.31 -10.36
N ILE A 34 15.63 -4.59 -11.45
CA ILE A 34 16.54 -3.62 -12.06
C ILE A 34 15.79 -2.29 -12.25
N GLY A 35 16.25 -1.24 -11.58
CA GLY A 35 15.68 0.10 -11.70
C GLY A 35 16.24 0.89 -12.88
N LEU A 36 15.38 1.60 -13.62
CA LEU A 36 15.77 2.58 -14.65
C LEU A 36 15.38 3.99 -14.20
N ASN A 37 16.35 4.89 -14.08
CA ASN A 37 16.11 6.25 -13.58
C ASN A 37 16.92 7.30 -14.34
N ILE A 38 16.40 8.53 -14.40
CA ILE A 38 17.04 9.66 -15.08
C ILE A 38 18.18 10.31 -14.26
N ASP A 39 18.25 10.03 -12.96
CA ASP A 39 19.29 10.57 -12.07
C ASP A 39 20.34 9.53 -11.71
N TYR A 40 21.61 9.95 -11.68
CA TYR A 40 22.72 9.18 -11.12
C TYR A 40 22.55 8.96 -9.61
N THR A 41 23.06 7.85 -9.07
CA THR A 41 23.41 7.77 -7.64
C THR A 41 24.93 7.86 -7.50
N SER A 42 25.39 8.53 -6.44
CA SER A 42 26.80 8.51 -6.00
C SER A 42 27.22 7.18 -5.38
N ALA A 43 26.28 6.27 -5.11
CA ALA A 43 26.55 4.93 -4.56
C ALA A 43 26.81 3.87 -5.65
N GLU A 44 26.42 4.13 -6.90
CA GLU A 44 26.64 3.24 -8.05
C GLU A 44 27.70 3.78 -9.02
N SER A 45 28.41 4.86 -8.66
CA SER A 45 29.49 5.45 -9.45
C SER A 45 30.75 4.57 -9.40
N SER A 46 30.68 3.39 -10.01
CA SER A 46 31.84 2.82 -10.67
C SER A 46 31.91 3.42 -12.08
N PRO A 47 33.09 3.83 -12.57
CA PRO A 47 33.26 4.34 -13.94
C PRO A 47 32.79 3.35 -15.04
N GLU A 48 32.44 2.11 -14.68
CA GLU A 48 31.97 1.06 -15.59
C GLU A 48 30.43 0.85 -15.62
N LYS A 49 29.62 1.60 -14.87
CA LYS A 49 28.13 1.44 -14.86
C LYS A 49 27.36 2.77 -15.01
N PRO A 50 27.22 3.31 -16.23
CA PRO A 50 26.35 4.45 -16.50
C PRO A 50 24.92 3.93 -16.74
N ASN A 51 24.04 4.01 -15.75
CA ASN A 51 22.61 3.65 -15.94
C ASN A 51 21.68 4.84 -15.68
N ARG A 52 22.10 6.06 -16.05
CA ARG A 52 21.12 7.12 -16.33
C ARG A 52 20.36 6.68 -17.58
N ILE A 53 19.09 6.38 -17.43
CA ILE A 53 18.20 5.99 -18.53
C ILE A 53 17.03 6.95 -18.52
N ASP A 54 16.97 7.78 -19.56
CA ASP A 54 15.84 8.66 -19.80
C ASP A 54 14.76 7.90 -20.58
N ILE A 55 13.59 7.71 -19.99
CA ILE A 55 12.50 6.98 -20.66
C ILE A 55 12.02 7.69 -21.94
N THR A 56 12.29 8.99 -22.02
CA THR A 56 11.84 9.85 -23.09
C THR A 56 12.78 9.82 -24.29
N ASP A 57 14.00 9.33 -24.09
CA ASP A 57 14.94 9.00 -25.15
C ASP A 57 14.73 7.54 -25.59
N ARG A 58 14.32 7.38 -26.85
CA ARG A 58 14.05 6.09 -27.45
C ARG A 58 15.29 5.19 -27.49
N ASP A 59 16.47 5.75 -27.73
CA ASP A 59 17.71 4.99 -27.85
C ASP A 59 18.23 4.50 -26.50
N ASP A 60 18.02 5.28 -25.43
CA ASP A 60 18.30 4.87 -24.05
C ASP A 60 17.46 3.65 -23.66
N ILE A 61 16.14 3.72 -23.87
CA ILE A 61 15.22 2.60 -23.59
C ILE A 61 15.60 1.37 -24.41
N ARG A 62 15.81 1.54 -25.72
CA ARG A 62 16.18 0.46 -26.62
C ARG A 62 17.46 -0.23 -26.16
N THR A 63 18.49 0.54 -25.83
CA THR A 63 19.79 0.02 -25.38
C THR A 63 19.67 -0.70 -24.04
N ALA A 64 19.00 -0.09 -23.06
CA ALA A 64 18.86 -0.64 -21.72
C ALA A 64 18.07 -1.95 -21.72
N LEU A 65 16.86 -1.95 -22.30
CA LEU A 65 15.98 -3.12 -22.28
C LEU A 65 16.54 -4.27 -23.13
N SER A 66 17.17 -3.99 -24.27
CA SER A 66 17.82 -5.03 -25.11
C SER A 66 19.00 -5.69 -24.39
N ARG A 67 19.73 -4.95 -23.56
CA ARG A 67 20.80 -5.50 -22.72
C ARG A 67 20.25 -6.36 -21.58
N ILE A 68 19.21 -5.89 -20.90
CA ILE A 68 18.65 -6.55 -19.71
C ILE A 68 17.84 -7.81 -20.10
N ARG A 69 17.07 -7.72 -21.18
CA ARG A 69 16.08 -8.72 -21.60
C ARG A 69 15.14 -9.10 -20.44
N PRO A 70 14.29 -8.17 -19.97
CA PRO A 70 13.38 -8.43 -18.86
C PRO A 70 12.30 -9.46 -19.24
N ASP A 71 11.74 -10.14 -18.24
CA ASP A 71 10.50 -10.89 -18.37
C ASP A 71 9.28 -9.98 -18.13
N ILE A 72 9.45 -8.96 -17.28
CA ILE A 72 8.41 -7.99 -16.89
C ILE A 72 9.00 -6.58 -16.87
N VAL A 73 8.26 -5.61 -17.40
CA VAL A 73 8.52 -4.18 -17.21
C VAL A 73 7.37 -3.60 -16.39
N ILE A 74 7.67 -3.06 -15.21
CA ILE A 74 6.73 -2.30 -14.40
C ILE A 74 7.01 -0.81 -14.61
N HIS A 75 6.13 -0.17 -15.37
CA HIS A 75 6.26 1.22 -15.74
C HIS A 75 5.58 2.11 -14.68
N THR A 76 6.40 2.66 -13.78
CA THR A 76 5.94 3.55 -12.68
C THR A 76 6.38 5.01 -12.85
N ALA A 77 7.35 5.25 -13.74
CA ALA A 77 7.82 6.60 -14.05
C ALA A 77 6.70 7.44 -14.66
N ALA A 78 6.39 8.58 -14.03
CA ALA A 78 5.44 9.55 -14.51
C ALA A 78 5.70 10.91 -13.86
N LEU A 79 5.39 11.98 -14.58
CA LEU A 79 5.09 13.28 -14.00
C LEU A 79 3.67 13.21 -13.41
N SER A 80 3.56 13.18 -12.08
CA SER A 80 2.30 12.94 -11.37
C SER A 80 1.74 14.17 -10.65
N ASN A 81 2.51 15.26 -10.55
CA ASN A 81 2.03 16.50 -9.93
C ASN A 81 1.04 17.20 -10.87
N LEU A 82 -0.22 17.32 -10.44
CA LEU A 82 -1.30 17.88 -11.26
C LEU A 82 -1.02 19.31 -11.72
N ASN A 83 -0.54 20.18 -10.82
CA ASN A 83 -0.21 21.56 -11.15
C ASN A 83 0.94 21.63 -12.17
N GLN A 84 1.96 20.80 -12.00
CA GLN A 84 3.08 20.74 -12.94
C GLN A 84 2.63 20.23 -14.30
N CYS A 85 1.76 19.22 -14.34
CA CYS A 85 1.20 18.72 -15.60
C CYS A 85 0.33 19.76 -16.29
N GLN A 86 -0.42 20.55 -15.53
CA GLN A 86 -1.28 21.60 -16.08
C GLN A 86 -0.46 22.77 -16.65
N THR A 87 0.63 23.15 -15.97
CA THR A 87 1.47 24.29 -16.34
C THR A 87 2.53 23.95 -17.39
N ASN A 88 3.01 22.71 -17.43
CA ASN A 88 3.99 22.23 -18.40
C ASN A 88 3.47 20.97 -19.12
N GLN A 89 2.49 21.18 -20.00
CA GLN A 89 1.81 20.12 -20.73
C GLN A 89 2.75 19.37 -21.69
N GLU A 90 3.70 20.06 -22.30
CA GLU A 90 4.69 19.44 -23.20
C GLU A 90 5.56 18.43 -22.44
N LEU A 91 6.12 18.82 -21.28
CA LEU A 91 6.89 17.91 -20.44
C LEU A 91 6.03 16.74 -19.94
N ALA A 92 4.80 17.01 -19.49
CA ALA A 92 3.90 15.96 -19.04
C ALA A 92 3.59 14.95 -20.16
N PHE A 93 3.34 15.42 -21.38
CA PHE A 93 3.11 14.56 -22.53
C PHE A 93 4.36 13.76 -22.88
N GLN A 94 5.52 14.42 -22.92
CA GLN A 94 6.80 13.81 -23.27
C GLN A 94 7.21 12.73 -22.26
N VAL A 95 7.01 12.96 -20.96
CA VAL A 95 7.31 11.96 -19.91
C VAL A 95 6.25 10.85 -19.87
N ASN A 96 4.97 11.21 -19.76
CA ASN A 96 3.91 10.23 -19.47
C ASN A 96 3.45 9.47 -20.71
N VAL A 97 3.47 10.09 -21.90
CA VAL A 97 3.00 9.50 -23.16
C VAL A 97 4.18 9.00 -23.97
N GLU A 98 5.08 9.87 -24.42
CA GLU A 98 6.21 9.45 -25.28
C GLU A 98 7.16 8.48 -24.56
N GLY A 99 7.41 8.72 -23.27
CA GLY A 99 8.15 7.76 -22.44
C GLY A 99 7.50 6.38 -22.37
N THR A 100 6.17 6.31 -22.31
CA THR A 100 5.44 5.03 -22.37
C THR A 100 5.55 4.40 -23.77
N ARG A 101 5.37 5.20 -24.83
CA ARG A 101 5.46 4.74 -26.23
C ARG A 101 6.80 4.11 -26.55
N ASN A 102 7.90 4.67 -26.02
CA ASN A 102 9.23 4.09 -26.20
C ASN A 102 9.33 2.66 -25.64
N ILE A 103 8.70 2.40 -24.48
CA ILE A 103 8.65 1.06 -23.89
C ILE A 103 7.77 0.13 -24.72
N ILE A 104 6.58 0.58 -25.12
CA ILE A 104 5.66 -0.18 -25.98
C ILE A 104 6.37 -0.61 -27.27
N GLN A 105 6.99 0.36 -27.96
CA GLN A 105 7.71 0.11 -29.21
C GLN A 105 8.84 -0.91 -29.02
N TRP A 106 9.60 -0.81 -27.94
CA TRP A 106 10.64 -1.79 -27.66
C TRP A 106 10.07 -3.21 -27.48
N ILE A 107 8.96 -3.37 -26.75
CA ILE A 107 8.31 -4.67 -26.56
C ILE A 107 7.83 -5.22 -27.92
N GLN A 108 7.20 -4.39 -28.75
CA GLN A 108 6.72 -4.76 -30.08
C GLN A 108 7.84 -5.22 -31.01
N ASP A 109 8.98 -4.52 -30.98
CA ASP A 109 10.12 -4.78 -31.88
C ASP A 109 10.97 -5.99 -31.45
N ASN A 110 10.86 -6.46 -30.20
CA ASN A 110 11.80 -7.43 -29.63
C ASN A 110 11.15 -8.70 -29.11
N ASP A 111 10.25 -8.61 -28.13
CA ASP A 111 9.63 -9.77 -27.51
C ASP A 111 8.26 -9.42 -26.92
N GLN A 112 7.20 -9.72 -27.66
CA GLN A 112 5.82 -9.49 -27.23
C GLN A 112 5.38 -10.36 -26.04
N LYS A 113 6.20 -11.31 -25.60
CA LYS A 113 5.95 -12.07 -24.36
C LYS A 113 6.31 -11.27 -23.11
N VAL A 114 7.11 -10.21 -23.22
CA VAL A 114 7.41 -9.34 -22.07
C VAL A 114 6.11 -8.75 -21.54
N LYS A 115 5.84 -8.95 -20.24
CA LYS A 115 4.65 -8.39 -19.61
C LYS A 115 4.89 -6.92 -19.26
N LEU A 116 4.03 -6.02 -19.74
CA LEU A 116 4.02 -4.62 -19.29
C LEU A 116 3.02 -4.44 -18.15
N VAL A 117 3.48 -4.02 -16.98
CA VAL A 117 2.61 -3.57 -15.88
C VAL A 117 2.63 -2.05 -15.86
N PHE A 118 1.53 -1.41 -16.21
CA PHE A 118 1.39 0.03 -16.25
C PHE A 118 0.62 0.54 -15.03
N MET A 119 1.27 1.41 -14.27
CA MET A 119 0.66 2.10 -13.14
C MET A 119 -0.22 3.24 -13.64
N SER A 120 -1.53 3.04 -13.71
CA SER A 120 -2.49 4.08 -14.11
C SER A 120 -3.11 4.78 -12.89
N SER A 121 -4.18 5.55 -13.08
CA SER A 121 -4.78 6.41 -12.06
C SER A 121 -6.28 6.48 -12.18
N ASP A 122 -6.95 6.76 -11.07
CA ASP A 122 -8.31 7.27 -10.99
C ASP A 122 -8.58 8.56 -11.77
N TYR A 123 -7.56 9.41 -11.97
CA TYR A 123 -7.66 10.64 -12.77
C TYR A 123 -7.96 10.43 -14.26
N VAL A 124 -8.07 9.20 -14.76
CA VAL A 124 -8.60 8.91 -16.10
C VAL A 124 -10.11 9.19 -16.23
N PHE A 125 -10.79 9.40 -15.11
CA PHE A 125 -12.19 9.80 -15.05
C PHE A 125 -12.35 11.32 -14.77
N ASP A 126 -13.54 11.86 -15.03
CA ASP A 126 -13.86 13.28 -14.80
C ASP A 126 -13.94 13.61 -13.30
N GLY A 127 -14.50 12.67 -12.53
CA GLY A 127 -14.71 12.79 -11.09
C GLY A 127 -16.09 13.29 -10.69
N GLU A 128 -17.08 13.22 -11.59
CA GLU A 128 -18.46 13.67 -11.32
C GLU A 128 -19.37 12.54 -10.81
N LYS A 129 -19.15 11.30 -11.26
CA LYS A 129 -19.96 10.12 -10.89
C LYS A 129 -19.49 9.50 -9.58
N GLY A 130 -18.18 9.30 -9.43
CA GLY A 130 -17.61 8.44 -8.40
C GLY A 130 -17.95 6.95 -8.60
N ASP A 131 -17.36 6.10 -7.74
CA ASP A 131 -17.51 4.64 -7.76
C ASP A 131 -17.35 4.04 -9.18
N TYR A 132 -16.32 4.51 -9.89
CA TYR A 132 -16.06 4.11 -11.27
C TYR A 132 -15.63 2.64 -11.33
N THR A 133 -16.15 1.92 -12.31
CA THR A 133 -15.82 0.54 -12.65
C THR A 133 -14.87 0.50 -13.85
N GLU A 134 -14.30 -0.67 -14.15
CA GLU A 134 -13.46 -0.87 -15.33
C GLU A 134 -14.19 -0.59 -16.66
N ASP A 135 -15.52 -0.78 -16.69
CA ASP A 135 -16.37 -0.61 -17.88
C ASP A 135 -16.83 0.84 -18.11
N ASP A 136 -16.61 1.73 -17.13
CA ASP A 136 -16.98 3.14 -17.27
C ASP A 136 -16.10 3.85 -18.30
N VAL A 137 -16.74 4.74 -19.08
CA VAL A 137 -16.05 5.56 -20.07
C VAL A 137 -15.11 6.54 -19.36
N THR A 138 -13.86 6.58 -19.82
CA THR A 138 -12.87 7.54 -19.34
C THR A 138 -13.08 8.91 -19.98
N ASP A 139 -13.14 9.97 -19.17
CA ASP A 139 -13.20 11.36 -19.62
C ASP A 139 -12.39 12.26 -18.67
N PRO A 140 -11.04 12.25 -18.75
CA PRO A 140 -10.20 12.91 -17.76
C PRO A 140 -10.33 14.44 -17.80
N SER A 141 -10.64 15.04 -16.66
CA SER A 141 -10.73 16.50 -16.48
C SER A 141 -9.36 17.19 -16.34
N THR A 142 -8.33 16.44 -15.94
CA THR A 142 -6.96 16.96 -15.74
C THR A 142 -6.01 16.61 -16.88
N PHE A 143 -4.98 17.42 -17.12
CA PHE A 143 -3.96 17.07 -18.12
C PHE A 143 -3.18 15.80 -17.74
N TYR A 144 -2.90 15.60 -16.44
CA TYR A 144 -2.32 14.35 -15.94
C TYR A 144 -3.19 13.14 -16.33
N GLY A 145 -4.48 13.20 -16.03
CA GLY A 145 -5.47 12.18 -16.41
C GLY A 145 -5.49 11.89 -17.91
N LYS A 146 -5.46 12.95 -18.74
CA LYS A 146 -5.37 12.84 -20.21
C LYS A 146 -4.14 12.07 -20.65
N THR A 147 -2.97 12.38 -20.08
CA THR A 147 -1.75 11.65 -20.43
C THR A 147 -1.81 10.17 -20.04
N LYS A 148 -2.37 9.84 -18.86
CA LYS A 148 -2.54 8.44 -18.45
C LYS A 148 -3.51 7.70 -19.37
N ASN A 149 -4.62 8.34 -19.74
CA ASN A 149 -5.61 7.76 -20.63
C ASN A 149 -5.06 7.51 -22.05
N ILE A 150 -4.27 8.44 -22.60
CA ILE A 150 -3.59 8.23 -23.88
C ILE A 150 -2.65 7.02 -23.80
N SER A 151 -1.84 6.94 -22.75
CA SER A 151 -0.94 5.80 -22.54
C SER A 151 -1.70 4.48 -22.36
N GLU A 152 -2.84 4.45 -21.67
CA GLU A 152 -3.71 3.27 -21.61
C GLU A 152 -4.17 2.84 -23.02
N ASN A 153 -4.60 3.78 -23.85
CA ASN A 153 -5.02 3.49 -25.23
C ASN A 153 -3.86 2.98 -26.11
N ASP A 154 -2.68 3.57 -25.99
CA ASP A 154 -1.49 3.12 -26.71
C ASP A 154 -1.08 1.69 -26.28
N ILE A 155 -1.21 1.36 -24.99
CA ILE A 155 -0.94 0.01 -24.47
C ILE A 155 -1.97 -1.00 -25.00
N THR A 156 -3.26 -0.69 -24.89
CA THR A 156 -4.33 -1.63 -25.27
C THR A 156 -4.35 -1.90 -26.78
N THR A 157 -3.93 -0.93 -27.59
CA THR A 157 -3.81 -1.09 -29.05
C THR A 157 -2.47 -1.70 -29.48
N GLY A 158 -1.41 -1.52 -28.69
CA GLY A 158 -0.06 -1.91 -29.05
C GLY A 158 0.39 -3.27 -28.54
N LEU A 159 -0.17 -3.77 -27.44
CA LEU A 159 0.34 -4.95 -26.72
C LEU A 159 -0.78 -5.94 -26.38
N GLU A 160 -0.43 -7.24 -26.34
CA GLU A 160 -1.34 -8.30 -25.87
C GLU A 160 -1.06 -8.75 -24.42
N ASN A 161 0.18 -8.58 -23.94
CA ASN A 161 0.60 -9.01 -22.61
C ASN A 161 0.85 -7.81 -21.69
N TYR A 162 -0.23 -7.24 -21.15
CA TYR A 162 -0.15 -6.10 -20.25
C TYR A 162 -1.09 -6.22 -19.05
N ILE A 163 -0.79 -5.47 -17.99
CA ILE A 163 -1.68 -5.18 -16.87
C ILE A 163 -1.74 -3.66 -16.76
N ILE A 164 -2.91 -3.06 -16.98
CA ILE A 164 -3.16 -1.65 -16.65
C ILE A 164 -3.82 -1.63 -15.28
N CYS A 165 -3.12 -1.10 -14.28
CA CYS A 165 -3.62 -1.04 -12.91
C CYS A 165 -4.03 0.39 -12.57
N ARG A 166 -5.34 0.68 -12.55
CA ARG A 166 -5.87 1.96 -12.04
C ARG A 166 -5.94 1.88 -10.52
N SER A 167 -5.34 2.85 -9.83
CA SER A 167 -5.37 2.95 -8.37
C SER A 167 -5.65 4.39 -7.95
N ALA A 168 -6.06 4.59 -6.70
CA ALA A 168 -6.41 5.88 -6.15
C ALA A 168 -5.62 6.13 -4.86
N ALA A 169 -4.88 7.25 -4.85
CA ALA A 169 -4.13 7.77 -3.71
C ALA A 169 -3.48 6.70 -2.81
N ILE A 170 -2.52 5.96 -3.36
CA ILE A 170 -1.80 4.94 -2.62
C ILE A 170 -1.10 5.57 -1.40
N TYR A 171 -1.34 5.01 -0.21
CA TYR A 171 -0.90 5.56 1.06
C TYR A 171 -0.19 4.52 1.93
N GLY A 172 0.46 5.03 2.98
CA GLY A 172 1.33 4.30 3.90
C GLY A 172 2.53 5.18 4.26
N ARG A 173 3.45 4.67 5.08
CA ARG A 173 4.67 5.42 5.42
C ARG A 173 5.47 5.73 4.15
N GLY A 174 5.67 7.01 3.84
CA GLY A 174 6.34 7.43 2.60
C GLY A 174 5.40 7.96 1.51
N GLY A 175 4.09 7.75 1.65
CA GLY A 175 3.10 8.36 0.76
C GLY A 175 2.93 9.85 1.02
N ASN A 176 2.96 10.68 -0.03
CA ASN A 176 2.97 12.14 0.11
C ASN A 176 1.79 12.70 0.92
N PHE A 177 0.55 12.31 0.57
CA PHE A 177 -0.63 12.80 1.28
C PHE A 177 -0.71 12.27 2.72
N PHE A 178 -0.35 11.00 2.93
CA PHE A 178 -0.26 10.43 4.26
C PHE A 178 0.74 11.18 5.15
N ASN A 179 1.96 11.41 4.65
CA ASN A 179 3.01 12.12 5.38
C ASN A 179 2.61 13.58 5.67
N PHE A 180 2.01 14.28 4.70
CA PHE A 180 1.51 15.64 4.89
C PHE A 180 0.53 15.74 6.06
N VAL A 181 -0.47 14.85 6.08
CA VAL A 181 -1.48 14.83 7.15
C VAL A 181 -0.87 14.36 8.47
N PHE A 182 -0.04 13.30 8.44
CA PHE A 182 0.65 12.78 9.61
C PHE A 182 1.53 13.84 10.30
N ASP A 183 2.33 14.57 9.52
CA ASP A 183 3.20 15.63 10.02
C ASP A 183 2.39 16.78 10.62
N ALA A 184 1.30 17.18 9.97
CA ALA A 184 0.42 18.24 10.46
C ALA A 184 -0.23 17.86 11.80
N ILE A 185 -0.76 16.64 11.92
CA ILE A 185 -1.35 16.12 13.16
C ILE A 185 -0.29 16.04 14.27
N THR A 186 0.89 15.50 13.95
CA THR A 186 1.96 15.30 14.94
C THR A 186 2.51 16.61 15.47
N ARG A 187 2.57 17.64 14.62
CA ARG A 187 3.04 18.99 14.98
C ARG A 187 1.93 19.92 15.47
N GLU A 188 0.69 19.43 15.56
CA GLU A 188 -0.49 20.23 15.89
C GLU A 188 -0.63 21.48 15.00
N GLN A 189 -0.19 21.34 13.74
CA GLN A 189 -0.26 22.41 12.75
C GLN A 189 -1.66 22.46 12.15
N GLU A 190 -2.28 23.64 12.18
CA GLU A 190 -3.56 23.85 11.52
C GLU A 190 -3.42 23.69 9.99
N ILE A 191 -4.26 22.85 9.41
CA ILE A 191 -4.34 22.62 7.97
C ILE A 191 -5.80 22.61 7.51
N GLU A 192 -6.03 23.12 6.31
CA GLU A 192 -7.29 22.97 5.62
C GLU A 192 -7.32 21.65 4.84
N VAL A 193 -8.39 20.87 5.01
CA VAL A 193 -8.56 19.56 4.37
C VAL A 193 -9.93 19.49 3.72
N PHE A 194 -9.96 19.14 2.43
CA PHE A 194 -11.21 19.13 1.67
C PHE A 194 -12.21 18.08 2.18
N SER A 195 -13.41 18.52 2.53
CA SER A 195 -14.51 17.66 3.00
C SER A 195 -15.43 17.20 1.88
N ASP A 196 -15.38 17.87 0.72
CA ASP A 196 -16.18 17.62 -0.49
C ASP A 196 -15.44 16.83 -1.58
N VAL A 197 -14.17 16.47 -1.34
CA VAL A 197 -13.36 15.66 -2.26
C VAL A 197 -13.32 14.21 -1.79
N GLN A 198 -14.05 13.35 -2.49
CA GLN A 198 -14.20 11.92 -2.28
C GLN A 198 -13.20 11.11 -3.11
N PHE A 199 -12.69 10.03 -2.53
CA PHE A 199 -11.76 9.11 -3.18
C PHE A 199 -11.76 7.75 -2.47
N THR A 200 -11.07 6.76 -3.06
CA THR A 200 -10.89 5.42 -2.47
C THR A 200 -9.41 5.20 -2.13
N PRO A 201 -8.90 5.63 -0.96
CA PRO A 201 -7.49 5.49 -0.59
C PRO A 201 -7.03 4.03 -0.62
N THR A 202 -5.82 3.78 -1.13
CA THR A 202 -5.30 2.41 -1.32
C THR A 202 -4.10 2.17 -0.41
N TYR A 203 -4.22 1.21 0.52
CA TYR A 203 -3.09 0.86 1.38
C TYR A 203 -1.97 0.19 0.57
N ILE A 204 -0.72 0.61 0.76
CA ILE A 204 0.42 0.17 -0.06
C ILE A 204 0.62 -1.34 -0.02
N ASP A 205 0.66 -1.99 1.14
CA ASP A 205 0.94 -3.44 1.18
C ASP A 205 -0.17 -4.24 0.50
N TYR A 206 -1.42 -3.84 0.68
CA TYR A 206 -2.56 -4.42 -0.03
C TYR A 206 -2.41 -4.26 -1.55
N PHE A 207 -1.98 -3.08 -2.00
CA PHE A 207 -1.71 -2.83 -3.42
C PHE A 207 -0.62 -3.75 -3.97
N LEU A 208 0.50 -3.88 -3.25
CA LEU A 208 1.63 -4.75 -3.65
C LEU A 208 1.23 -6.22 -3.72
N ASP A 209 0.49 -6.71 -2.73
CA ASP A 209 -0.04 -8.08 -2.71
C ASP A 209 -0.98 -8.35 -3.89
N CYS A 210 -1.82 -7.37 -4.25
CA CYS A 210 -2.69 -7.51 -5.40
C CYS A 210 -1.89 -7.55 -6.70
N LEU A 211 -0.90 -6.68 -6.85
CA LEU A 211 -0.09 -6.61 -8.06
C LEU A 211 0.75 -7.87 -8.27
N GLU A 212 1.36 -8.40 -7.20
CA GLU A 212 2.06 -9.69 -7.22
C GLU A 212 1.13 -10.80 -7.70
N LYS A 213 -0.04 -10.94 -7.08
CA LYS A 213 -1.00 -12.00 -7.47
C LYS A 213 -1.48 -11.87 -8.90
N LEU A 214 -1.71 -10.66 -9.39
CA LEU A 214 -2.06 -10.45 -10.80
C LEU A 214 -0.94 -10.92 -11.74
N ILE A 215 0.32 -10.68 -11.37
CA ILE A 215 1.48 -11.17 -12.12
C ILE A 215 1.54 -12.72 -12.08
N GLU A 216 1.35 -13.33 -10.91
CA GLU A 216 1.40 -14.78 -10.72
C GLU A 216 0.27 -15.52 -11.45
N LEU A 217 -0.92 -14.93 -11.52
CA LEU A 217 -2.07 -15.45 -12.27
C LEU A 217 -1.95 -15.27 -13.79
N ASP A 218 -0.84 -14.67 -14.27
CA ASP A 218 -0.67 -14.22 -15.65
C ASP A 218 -1.85 -13.37 -16.14
N PHE A 219 -2.41 -12.52 -15.27
CA PHE A 219 -3.52 -11.64 -15.63
C PHE A 219 -3.12 -10.73 -16.79
N ARG A 220 -4.10 -10.45 -17.66
CA ARG A 220 -3.95 -9.56 -18.82
C ARG A 220 -5.18 -8.68 -18.94
N GLY A 221 -4.97 -7.39 -19.10
CA GLY A 221 -6.04 -6.42 -19.27
C GLY A 221 -5.99 -5.30 -18.24
N LEU A 222 -7.13 -4.63 -18.10
CA LEU A 222 -7.32 -3.49 -17.22
C LEU A 222 -7.99 -3.92 -15.91
N ILE A 223 -7.56 -3.34 -14.80
CA ILE A 223 -8.11 -3.64 -13.48
C ILE A 223 -7.99 -2.45 -12.52
N HIS A 224 -8.99 -2.26 -11.66
CA HIS A 224 -8.93 -1.30 -10.55
C HIS A 224 -8.43 -1.99 -9.28
N VAL A 225 -7.36 -1.47 -8.69
CA VAL A 225 -6.85 -1.89 -7.38
C VAL A 225 -6.87 -0.68 -6.45
N ALA A 226 -7.98 -0.56 -5.72
CA ALA A 226 -8.20 0.45 -4.70
C ALA A 226 -8.71 -0.18 -3.39
N GLY A 227 -8.69 0.63 -2.32
CA GLY A 227 -9.26 0.23 -1.03
C GLY A 227 -10.76 -0.06 -1.09
N ARG A 228 -11.35 -0.43 0.05
CA ARG A 228 -12.79 -0.74 0.14
C ARG A 228 -13.69 0.41 0.61
N GLU A 229 -13.09 1.50 1.07
CA GLU A 229 -13.80 2.62 1.69
C GLU A 229 -13.70 3.85 0.80
N LYS A 230 -14.86 4.40 0.44
CA LYS A 230 -15.00 5.72 -0.18
C LYS A 230 -15.17 6.76 0.93
N ILE A 231 -14.23 7.68 1.02
CA ILE A 231 -14.24 8.73 2.05
C ILE A 231 -13.69 10.05 1.51
N SER A 232 -13.96 11.14 2.22
CA SER A 232 -13.35 12.44 1.90
C SER A 232 -11.91 12.55 2.38
N ARG A 233 -11.15 13.50 1.82
CA ARG A 233 -9.81 13.85 2.32
C ARG A 233 -9.83 14.21 3.81
N TYR A 234 -10.87 14.94 4.24
CA TYR A 234 -11.07 15.29 5.65
C TYR A 234 -11.32 14.06 6.52
N GLN A 235 -12.20 13.15 6.10
CA GLN A 235 -12.48 11.92 6.84
C GLN A 235 -11.22 11.05 6.97
N PHE A 236 -10.38 10.98 5.94
CA PHE A 236 -9.10 10.26 5.99
C PHE A 236 -8.18 10.84 7.07
N ALA A 237 -8.08 12.17 7.10
CA ALA A 237 -7.25 12.88 8.08
C ALA A 237 -7.79 12.74 9.51
N ALA A 238 -9.11 12.81 9.69
CA ALA A 238 -9.75 12.62 10.99
C ALA A 238 -9.52 11.20 11.54
N GLN A 239 -9.68 10.16 10.71
CA GLN A 239 -9.39 8.78 11.12
C GLN A 239 -7.91 8.58 11.47
N LEU A 240 -7.00 9.26 10.75
CA LEU A 240 -5.57 9.19 11.07
C LEU A 240 -5.28 9.84 12.43
N ALA A 241 -5.89 10.98 12.73
CA ALA A 241 -5.76 11.64 14.03
C ALA A 241 -6.29 10.76 15.17
N GLU A 242 -7.44 10.12 14.95
CA GLU A 242 -8.05 9.19 15.91
C GLU A 242 -7.12 8.00 16.23
N VAL A 243 -6.57 7.34 15.21
CA VAL A 243 -5.63 6.21 15.40
C VAL A 243 -4.33 6.66 16.09
N LEU A 244 -3.94 7.92 15.93
CA LEU A 244 -2.79 8.52 16.63
C LEU A 244 -3.14 8.98 18.06
N GLY A 245 -4.39 8.88 18.50
CA GLY A 245 -4.83 9.41 19.79
C GLY A 245 -4.71 10.94 19.88
N LYS A 246 -4.85 11.65 18.76
CA LYS A 246 -4.71 13.10 18.63
C LYS A 246 -6.06 13.77 18.37
N SER A 247 -6.20 15.02 18.82
CA SER A 247 -7.38 15.85 18.53
C SER A 247 -7.46 16.18 17.03
N THR A 248 -8.68 16.30 16.51
CA THR A 248 -8.95 16.77 15.15
C THR A 248 -9.06 18.30 15.06
N ASP A 249 -8.86 19.05 16.16
CA ASP A 249 -9.07 20.51 16.19
C ASP A 249 -8.21 21.28 15.18
N SER A 250 -7.02 20.77 14.86
CA SER A 250 -6.12 21.35 13.85
C SER A 250 -6.54 21.04 12.41
N LEU A 251 -7.47 20.12 12.19
CA LEU A 251 -7.99 19.78 10.87
C LEU A 251 -9.21 20.65 10.57
N LYS A 252 -9.05 21.69 9.75
CA LYS A 252 -10.15 22.57 9.35
C LYS A 252 -10.80 22.02 8.08
N PRO A 253 -12.10 21.67 8.10
CA PRO A 253 -12.80 21.25 6.89
C PRO A 253 -12.89 22.43 5.91
N ALA A 254 -12.54 22.18 4.66
CA ALA A 254 -12.63 23.15 3.58
C ALA A 254 -13.40 22.55 2.38
N THR A 255 -13.90 23.40 1.50
CA THR A 255 -14.44 22.96 0.20
C THR A 255 -13.44 23.27 -0.89
N GLN A 256 -13.36 22.42 -1.90
CA GLN A 256 -12.48 22.69 -3.03
C GLN A 256 -12.94 23.97 -3.77
N PRO A 257 -12.03 24.90 -4.11
CA PRO A 257 -12.38 26.09 -4.87
C PRO A 257 -12.82 25.74 -6.31
N PRO A 258 -13.68 26.56 -6.93
CA PRO A 258 -14.04 26.41 -8.35
C PRO A 258 -12.79 26.35 -9.24
N GLY A 259 -12.75 25.38 -10.16
CA GLY A 259 -11.61 25.17 -11.05
C GLY A 259 -10.39 24.48 -10.41
N GLY A 260 -10.52 23.96 -9.19
CA GLY A 260 -9.48 23.12 -8.59
C GLY A 260 -9.20 21.87 -9.44
N LEU A 261 -7.94 21.43 -9.47
CA LEU A 261 -7.49 20.30 -10.30
C LEU A 261 -7.82 18.92 -9.72
N ILE A 262 -8.29 18.85 -8.48
CA ILE A 262 -8.64 17.57 -7.86
C ILE A 262 -10.08 17.24 -8.24
N SER A 263 -10.33 16.01 -8.67
CA SER A 263 -11.68 15.52 -8.96
C SER A 263 -12.52 15.51 -7.68
N LYS A 264 -13.79 15.95 -7.76
CA LYS A 264 -14.70 15.93 -6.60
C LYS A 264 -14.93 14.52 -6.09
N ASP A 265 -15.04 13.55 -6.99
CA ASP A 265 -15.23 12.16 -6.63
C ASP A 265 -14.51 11.22 -7.60
N SER A 266 -13.24 10.91 -7.32
CA SER A 266 -12.44 9.95 -8.10
C SER A 266 -12.49 8.53 -7.55
N SER A 267 -13.50 8.21 -6.72
CA SER A 267 -13.58 6.88 -6.10
C SER A 267 -13.68 5.76 -7.15
N LEU A 268 -12.89 4.71 -6.93
CA LEU A 268 -12.86 3.51 -7.78
C LEU A 268 -13.59 2.35 -7.11
N ASN A 269 -14.26 1.55 -7.91
CA ASN A 269 -14.89 0.30 -7.53
C ASN A 269 -13.98 -0.88 -7.88
N SER A 270 -13.33 -1.47 -6.87
CA SER A 270 -12.47 -2.64 -7.07
C SER A 270 -13.15 -3.99 -6.78
N GLU A 271 -14.47 -4.11 -7.00
CA GLU A 271 -15.18 -5.37 -6.78
C GLU A 271 -14.67 -6.48 -7.70
N TYR A 272 -14.35 -6.16 -8.95
CA TYR A 272 -13.77 -7.11 -9.89
C TYR A 272 -12.46 -7.70 -9.37
N ALA A 273 -11.50 -6.85 -8.97
CA ALA A 273 -10.24 -7.29 -8.39
C ALA A 273 -10.42 -8.11 -7.11
N ARG A 274 -11.34 -7.70 -6.22
CA ARG A 274 -11.64 -8.44 -4.97
C ARG A 274 -12.17 -9.85 -5.25
N LYS A 275 -13.06 -9.99 -6.22
CA LYS A 275 -13.58 -11.31 -6.64
C LYS A 275 -12.50 -12.16 -7.30
N LEU A 276 -11.72 -11.57 -8.23
CA LEU A 276 -10.69 -12.27 -8.98
C LEU A 276 -9.56 -12.78 -8.08
N LEU A 277 -9.09 -11.95 -7.15
CA LEU A 277 -7.92 -12.25 -6.33
C LEU A 277 -8.28 -12.95 -5.01
N GLY A 278 -9.58 -13.00 -4.67
CA GLY A 278 -10.06 -13.42 -3.36
C GLY A 278 -9.41 -12.63 -2.23
N ASN A 279 -8.86 -11.44 -2.49
CA ASN A 279 -8.01 -10.70 -1.56
C ASN A 279 -8.80 -9.90 -0.52
N TYR A 280 -8.21 -9.72 0.67
CA TYR A 280 -8.76 -8.86 1.71
C TYR A 280 -8.16 -7.46 1.61
N SER A 281 -8.96 -6.46 1.21
CA SER A 281 -8.60 -5.05 1.45
C SER A 281 -8.73 -4.77 2.95
N PRO A 282 -7.72 -4.26 3.67
CA PRO A 282 -7.97 -3.75 5.02
C PRO A 282 -8.91 -2.54 5.00
N THR A 283 -9.54 -2.26 6.15
CA THR A 283 -10.15 -0.95 6.38
C THR A 283 -9.05 0.10 6.57
N ILE A 284 -9.37 1.37 6.46
CA ILE A 284 -8.43 2.48 6.63
C ILE A 284 -7.88 2.49 8.06
N GLU A 285 -8.73 2.36 9.07
CA GLU A 285 -8.34 2.20 10.48
C GLU A 285 -7.32 1.07 10.69
N LYS A 286 -7.58 -0.11 10.11
CA LYS A 286 -6.67 -1.26 10.18
C LYS A 286 -5.35 -0.98 9.46
N SER A 287 -5.42 -0.34 8.30
CA SER A 287 -4.25 0.01 7.51
C SER A 287 -3.34 1.02 8.23
N PHE A 288 -3.92 2.00 8.94
CA PHE A 288 -3.15 2.89 9.81
C PHE A 288 -2.52 2.13 10.97
N SER A 289 -3.25 1.20 11.58
CA SER A 289 -2.69 0.34 12.63
C SER A 289 -1.51 -0.50 12.13
N TYR A 290 -1.56 -1.00 10.88
CA TYR A 290 -0.41 -1.63 10.23
C TYR A 290 0.74 -0.64 9.99
N CYS A 291 0.44 0.56 9.50
CA CYS A 291 1.45 1.61 9.32
C CYS A 291 2.20 1.91 10.61
N PHE A 292 1.53 1.91 11.76
CA PHE A 292 2.17 2.21 13.05
C PHE A 292 2.85 0.99 13.70
N GLY A 293 2.67 -0.20 13.16
CA GLY A 293 3.18 -1.44 13.73
C GLY A 293 2.37 -1.94 14.93
N ASN A 294 1.19 -1.35 15.16
CA ASN A 294 0.28 -1.74 16.23
C ASN A 294 -0.36 -3.11 15.94
N LEU A 295 -0.67 -3.33 14.67
CA LEU A 295 -1.15 -4.60 14.15
C LEU A 295 -0.14 -5.21 13.18
N ILE A 296 -0.15 -6.53 13.05
CA ILE A 296 0.60 -7.27 12.05
C ILE A 296 -0.35 -7.71 10.96
N ALA A 297 -0.11 -7.23 9.74
CA ALA A 297 -0.85 -7.69 8.57
C ALA A 297 -0.51 -9.17 8.29
N PRO A 298 -1.50 -9.99 7.84
CA PRO A 298 -1.20 -11.34 7.41
C PRO A 298 -0.14 -11.34 6.30
N TYR A 299 0.88 -12.20 6.43
CA TYR A 299 1.94 -12.32 5.42
C TYR A 299 1.50 -13.08 4.17
N PHE A 300 0.37 -13.79 4.24
CA PHE A 300 -0.39 -14.22 3.07
C PHE A 300 -1.87 -14.34 3.40
N TYR A 301 -2.68 -14.23 2.35
CA TYR A 301 -4.11 -14.46 2.40
C TYR A 301 -4.54 -15.27 1.17
N PHE A 302 -5.35 -16.29 1.37
CA PHE A 302 -5.96 -17.07 0.29
C PHE A 302 -7.42 -17.29 0.64
N ALA A 303 -8.34 -17.09 -0.31
CA ALA A 303 -9.75 -17.36 -0.11
C ALA A 303 -10.37 -17.97 -1.37
N ASP A 304 -11.30 -18.90 -1.16
CA ASP A 304 -12.11 -19.55 -2.19
C ASP A 304 -13.52 -19.84 -1.65
N GLU A 305 -14.34 -20.57 -2.39
CA GLU A 305 -15.70 -20.93 -1.96
C GLU A 305 -15.78 -21.74 -0.65
N ARG A 306 -14.68 -22.31 -0.16
CA ARG A 306 -14.62 -23.11 1.09
C ARG A 306 -14.30 -22.25 2.31
N GLY A 307 -13.88 -21.00 2.12
CA GLY A 307 -13.49 -20.08 3.18
C GLY A 307 -12.15 -19.38 2.90
N ALA A 308 -11.43 -19.04 3.96
CA ALA A 308 -10.17 -18.30 3.85
C ALA A 308 -9.07 -18.88 4.75
N LEU A 309 -7.83 -18.86 4.26
CA LEU A 309 -6.60 -19.20 4.96
C LEU A 309 -5.73 -17.94 5.07
N ARG A 310 -5.24 -17.65 6.27
CA ARG A 310 -4.37 -16.49 6.55
C ARG A 310 -3.09 -16.94 7.23
N GLY A 311 -1.96 -16.48 6.73
CA GLY A 311 -0.68 -16.61 7.45
C GLY A 311 -0.47 -15.41 8.37
N LEU A 312 -0.41 -15.63 9.68
CA LEU A 312 -0.25 -14.55 10.66
C LEU A 312 1.23 -14.28 10.99
N THR A 313 2.03 -15.34 11.12
CA THR A 313 3.47 -15.25 11.37
C THR A 313 4.20 -16.50 10.87
N GLN A 314 5.49 -16.38 10.58
CA GLN A 314 6.37 -17.49 10.17
C GLN A 314 7.75 -17.35 10.83
N GLY A 315 8.40 -18.47 11.14
CA GLY A 315 9.78 -18.49 11.66
C GLY A 315 9.91 -18.10 13.14
N ARG A 316 8.79 -18.00 13.86
CA ARG A 316 8.78 -17.78 15.31
C ARG A 316 8.48 -19.10 16.04
N THR A 317 9.08 -19.25 17.21
CA THR A 317 8.79 -20.33 18.15
C THR A 317 7.91 -19.77 19.26
N TRP A 318 6.79 -20.44 19.51
CA TRP A 318 5.90 -20.17 20.63
C TRP A 318 5.93 -21.39 21.54
N GLU A 319 6.49 -21.25 22.74
CA GLU A 319 6.65 -22.35 23.70
C GLU A 319 5.35 -22.63 24.46
N GLU A 320 4.48 -21.62 24.59
CA GLU A 320 3.19 -21.73 25.27
C GLU A 320 2.09 -21.07 24.44
N ILE A 321 0.90 -21.68 24.44
CA ILE A 321 -0.28 -21.19 23.75
C ILE A 321 -1.49 -21.32 24.69
N ASN A 322 -2.11 -20.19 24.98
CA ASN A 322 -3.24 -20.04 25.87
C ASN A 322 -4.49 -19.62 25.09
N HIS A 323 -5.63 -20.21 25.43
CA HIS A 323 -6.94 -19.72 25.02
C HIS A 323 -7.53 -18.87 26.16
N VAL A 324 -7.94 -17.65 25.84
CA VAL A 324 -8.43 -16.68 26.82
C VAL A 324 -9.84 -16.25 26.47
N GLU A 325 -10.72 -16.28 27.46
CA GLU A 325 -12.09 -15.78 27.37
C GLU A 325 -12.27 -14.62 28.36
N SER A 326 -12.92 -13.55 27.92
CA SER A 326 -13.18 -12.38 28.74
C SER A 326 -14.52 -11.75 28.44
N VAL A 327 -15.13 -11.16 29.47
CA VAL A 327 -16.44 -10.51 29.38
C VAL A 327 -16.30 -9.00 29.17
N ALA A 328 -17.27 -8.39 28.50
CA ALA A 328 -17.34 -6.95 28.28
C ALA A 328 -17.23 -6.16 29.60
N GLY A 329 -16.51 -5.04 29.56
CA GLY A 329 -16.22 -4.18 30.70
C GLY A 329 -15.10 -4.66 31.63
N SER A 330 -14.54 -5.85 31.40
CA SER A 330 -13.40 -6.35 32.18
C SER A 330 -12.06 -5.77 31.70
N THR A 331 -11.07 -5.77 32.59
CA THR A 331 -9.69 -5.41 32.28
C THR A 331 -8.75 -6.57 32.59
N ARG A 332 -7.81 -6.86 31.69
CA ARG A 332 -6.73 -7.86 31.88
C ARG A 332 -5.36 -7.23 31.59
N GLY A 333 -4.28 -7.92 31.97
CA GLY A 333 -2.91 -7.46 31.73
C GLY A 333 -2.38 -6.64 32.90
N ASN A 334 -2.01 -5.38 32.62
CA ASN A 334 -1.34 -4.45 33.54
C ASN A 334 -0.01 -4.99 34.10
N HIS A 335 0.77 -5.63 33.23
CA HIS A 335 2.12 -6.11 33.51
C HIS A 335 2.98 -6.05 32.24
N TYR A 336 4.28 -6.25 32.40
CA TYR A 336 5.24 -6.42 31.31
C TYR A 336 6.15 -7.61 31.56
N HIS A 337 6.80 -8.07 30.49
CA HIS A 337 7.81 -9.12 30.50
C HIS A 337 9.17 -8.53 30.17
N LYS A 338 10.28 -8.98 30.78
CA LYS A 338 11.64 -8.49 30.43
C LYS A 338 12.27 -9.26 29.30
N ASP A 339 11.90 -10.54 29.16
CA ASP A 339 12.44 -11.45 28.15
C ASP A 339 11.36 -11.97 27.19
N THR A 340 10.14 -12.13 27.68
CA THR A 340 9.08 -12.83 26.96
C THR A 340 8.41 -11.90 25.95
N THR A 341 8.43 -12.31 24.68
CA THR A 341 7.56 -11.78 23.62
C THR A 341 6.24 -12.53 23.62
N GLU A 342 5.13 -11.81 23.44
CA GLU A 342 3.79 -12.38 23.36
C GLU A 342 3.12 -12.06 22.02
N GLY A 343 2.40 -13.04 21.45
CA GLY A 343 1.56 -12.88 20.27
C GLY A 343 0.10 -13.08 20.61
N PHE A 344 -0.77 -12.21 20.10
CA PHE A 344 -2.20 -12.23 20.41
C PHE A 344 -3.01 -12.30 19.11
N PHE A 345 -3.81 -13.37 18.96
CA PHE A 345 -4.76 -13.52 17.85
C PHE A 345 -6.19 -13.48 18.36
N ILE A 346 -6.95 -12.47 17.96
CA ILE A 346 -8.34 -12.30 18.39
C ILE A 346 -9.24 -13.22 17.57
N ILE A 347 -9.97 -14.11 18.24
CA ILE A 347 -10.92 -15.04 17.62
C ILE A 347 -12.27 -14.33 17.43
N SER A 348 -12.75 -13.64 18.47
CA SER A 348 -14.04 -12.95 18.47
C SER A 348 -14.05 -11.76 19.43
N GLY A 349 -15.06 -10.89 19.28
CA GLY A 349 -15.25 -9.72 20.12
C GLY A 349 -14.35 -8.55 19.74
N SER A 350 -14.25 -7.60 20.66
CA SER A 350 -13.51 -6.36 20.48
C SER A 350 -12.78 -6.00 21.77
N VAL A 351 -11.49 -5.68 21.66
CA VAL A 351 -10.62 -5.34 22.80
C VAL A 351 -9.85 -4.07 22.49
N LYS A 352 -9.73 -3.19 23.47
CA LYS A 352 -8.88 -2.01 23.41
C LYS A 352 -7.55 -2.31 24.10
N ILE A 353 -6.46 -2.10 23.39
CA ILE A 353 -5.09 -2.39 23.83
C ILE A 353 -4.43 -1.10 24.27
N PHE A 354 -3.82 -1.10 25.44
CA PHE A 354 -2.96 -0.02 25.92
C PHE A 354 -1.56 -0.58 26.13
N LEU A 355 -0.57 0.02 25.47
CA LEU A 355 0.84 -0.32 25.58
C LEU A 355 1.61 0.86 26.17
N LEU A 356 2.54 0.57 27.07
CA LEU A 356 3.53 1.50 27.61
C LEU A 356 4.92 0.86 27.48
N ASN A 357 5.74 1.40 26.60
CA ASN A 357 7.14 1.01 26.49
C ASN A 357 7.91 1.56 27.70
N ILE A 358 8.42 0.68 28.55
CA ILE A 358 9.09 1.04 29.80
C ILE A 358 10.40 1.82 29.53
N PRO A 359 11.29 1.40 28.61
CA PRO A 359 12.51 2.13 28.28
C PRO A 359 12.34 3.61 27.92
N ASP A 360 11.34 3.97 27.12
CA ASP A 360 11.20 5.33 26.57
C ASP A 360 9.90 6.05 26.99
N ASN A 361 9.06 5.40 27.78
CA ASN A 361 7.74 5.87 28.22
C ASN A 361 6.75 6.19 27.08
N SER A 362 7.00 5.72 25.87
CA SER A 362 6.05 5.86 24.77
C SER A 362 4.78 5.05 25.05
N LYS A 363 3.64 5.65 24.73
CA LYS A 363 2.31 5.05 24.91
C LYS A 363 1.67 4.83 23.57
N THR A 364 0.99 3.70 23.43
CA THR A 364 0.25 3.35 22.22
C THR A 364 -1.08 2.75 22.61
N GLU A 365 -2.14 3.14 21.91
CA GLU A 365 -3.48 2.65 22.14
C GLU A 365 -4.10 2.30 20.80
N PHE A 366 -4.76 1.15 20.72
CA PHE A 366 -5.45 0.72 19.49
C PHE A 366 -6.53 -0.31 19.81
N LYS A 367 -7.50 -0.42 18.90
CA LYS A 367 -8.59 -1.40 18.99
C LYS A 367 -8.27 -2.62 18.13
N VAL A 368 -8.61 -3.80 18.63
CA VAL A 368 -8.49 -5.06 17.91
C VAL A 368 -9.81 -5.81 17.93
N GLY A 369 -10.08 -6.55 16.86
CA GLY A 369 -11.26 -7.42 16.75
C GLY A 369 -10.94 -8.73 16.05
N ALA A 370 -11.98 -9.52 15.79
CA ALA A 370 -11.85 -10.84 15.19
C ALA A 370 -10.92 -10.87 13.95
N GLY A 371 -9.95 -11.77 13.98
CA GLY A 371 -8.96 -11.97 12.93
C GLY A 371 -7.72 -11.06 13.01
N ASP A 372 -7.65 -10.13 13.96
CA ASP A 372 -6.47 -9.28 14.16
C ASP A 372 -5.38 -10.02 14.94
N PHE A 373 -4.13 -9.74 14.57
CA PHE A 373 -2.93 -10.28 15.20
C PHE A 373 -1.96 -9.16 15.55
N PHE A 374 -1.40 -9.19 16.75
CA PHE A 374 -0.36 -8.26 17.19
C PHE A 374 0.64 -8.94 18.11
N ILE A 375 1.80 -8.31 18.29
CA ILE A 375 2.87 -8.80 19.14
C ILE A 375 3.23 -7.74 20.17
N VAL A 376 3.32 -8.14 21.43
CA VAL A 376 3.87 -7.32 22.50
C VAL A 376 5.34 -7.73 22.71
N GLN A 377 6.23 -6.76 22.57
CA GLN A 377 7.67 -6.96 22.77
C GLN A 377 8.01 -6.93 24.27
N PRO A 378 9.17 -7.47 24.67
CA PRO A 378 9.65 -7.31 26.02
C PRO A 378 9.79 -5.83 26.41
N ASN A 379 9.66 -5.57 27.69
CA ASN A 379 9.65 -4.26 28.36
C ASN A 379 8.50 -3.35 27.91
N VAL A 380 7.40 -3.94 27.43
CA VAL A 380 6.16 -3.22 27.12
C VAL A 380 5.08 -3.67 28.10
N LEU A 381 4.66 -2.74 28.98
CA LEU A 381 3.49 -2.96 29.82
C LEU A 381 2.25 -2.91 28.94
N HIS A 382 1.39 -3.90 29.09
CA HIS A 382 0.22 -4.04 28.24
C HIS A 382 -1.04 -4.28 29.07
N THR A 383 -2.13 -3.63 28.68
CA THR A 383 -3.44 -3.72 29.34
C THR A 383 -4.53 -3.89 28.27
N PHE A 384 -5.49 -4.75 28.56
CA PHE A 384 -6.60 -5.11 27.70
C PHE A 384 -7.91 -4.66 28.33
N GLU A 385 -8.61 -3.70 27.73
CA GLU A 385 -9.97 -3.33 28.09
C GLU A 385 -10.94 -4.01 27.13
N VAL A 386 -11.80 -4.88 27.65
CA VAL A 386 -12.67 -5.73 26.85
C VAL A 386 -13.96 -4.97 26.55
N LEU A 387 -14.17 -4.58 25.30
CA LEU A 387 -15.30 -3.76 24.88
C LEU A 387 -16.56 -4.60 24.60
N GLU A 388 -16.34 -5.80 24.06
CA GLU A 388 -17.35 -6.83 23.81
C GLU A 388 -16.80 -8.17 24.29
N ASP A 389 -17.67 -9.12 24.67
CA ASP A 389 -17.24 -10.47 25.04
C ASP A 389 -16.29 -11.04 23.98
N ALA A 390 -15.09 -11.41 24.42
CA ALA A 390 -13.96 -11.64 23.53
C ALA A 390 -13.25 -12.96 23.83
N GLN A 391 -12.79 -13.60 22.76
CA GLN A 391 -11.95 -14.78 22.80
C GLN A 391 -10.67 -14.51 22.03
N TRP A 392 -9.53 -14.94 22.55
CA TRP A 392 -8.26 -14.83 21.84
C TRP A 392 -7.30 -15.97 22.18
N ILE A 393 -6.35 -16.18 21.28
CA ILE A 393 -5.16 -16.99 21.52
C ILE A 393 -4.03 -16.05 21.94
N ASN A 394 -3.41 -16.35 23.07
CA ASN A 394 -2.18 -15.70 23.54
C ASN A 394 -1.04 -16.72 23.44
N MET A 395 0.05 -16.33 22.79
CA MET A 395 1.21 -17.18 22.51
C MET A 395 2.43 -16.56 23.16
N LEU A 396 3.22 -17.33 23.90
CA LEU A 396 4.42 -16.83 24.56
C LEU A 396 5.66 -17.47 23.95
N SER A 397 6.67 -16.64 23.71
CA SER A 397 7.98 -17.10 23.21
C SER A 397 8.79 -17.87 24.26
N LYS A 398 8.45 -17.73 25.53
CA LYS A 398 8.95 -18.53 26.65
C LYS A 398 7.76 -19.02 27.48
N ALA A 399 7.74 -20.29 27.85
CA ALA A 399 6.70 -20.80 28.73
C ALA A 399 6.83 -20.19 30.13
N MET A 400 5.71 -19.94 30.81
CA MET A 400 5.73 -19.44 32.18
C MET A 400 6.19 -20.54 33.14
N ASP A 401 7.19 -20.25 33.98
CA ASP A 401 7.66 -21.12 35.06
C ASP A 401 7.22 -20.55 36.41
N ASN A 402 6.52 -21.36 37.21
CA ASN A 402 6.06 -21.00 38.56
C ASN A 402 7.20 -20.53 39.51
N ALA A 403 8.47 -20.84 39.21
CA ALA A 403 9.62 -20.43 40.03
C ALA A 403 10.20 -19.06 39.66
N ASP A 404 10.10 -18.61 38.40
CA ASP A 404 10.61 -17.33 37.91
C ASP A 404 9.62 -16.77 36.88
N ASN A 405 8.54 -16.19 37.38
CA ASN A 405 7.54 -15.57 36.53
C ASN A 405 8.12 -14.25 36.02
N ASP A 406 8.44 -14.17 34.72
CA ASP A 406 8.85 -12.96 34.01
C ASP A 406 7.70 -11.93 33.90
N ILE A 407 6.94 -11.72 34.98
CA ILE A 407 5.78 -10.85 35.07
C ILE A 407 6.11 -9.74 36.05
N HIS A 408 6.21 -8.51 35.53
CA HIS A 408 6.58 -7.33 36.28
C HIS A 408 5.44 -6.31 36.22
N ARG A 409 5.21 -5.59 37.32
CA ARG A 409 4.20 -4.51 37.42
C ARG A 409 4.90 -3.18 37.75
N LEU A 410 4.26 -2.07 37.40
CA LEU A 410 4.70 -0.73 37.77
C LEU A 410 4.28 -0.36 39.20
#